data_AF-A0A956HBG5-F1
#
_entry.id   AF-A0A956HBG5-F1
#
_cell.length_a   1.000
_cell.length_b   1.000
_cell.length_c   1.000
_cell.angle_alpha   90.00
_cell.angle_beta   90.00
_cell.angle_gamma   90.00
#
_symmetry.space_group_name_H-M   'P 1'
#
loop_
_entity.id
_entity.type
_entity.pdbx_description
1 polymer ?
#
loop_
_entity_poly.entity_id
_entity_poly.type
_entity_poly.pdbx_seq_one_letter_code
_entity_poly.pdbx_strand_id
1 'polypeptide(L)'
;MRHDHRSLLLVAGAVLCGLALPAVAQAAPTEAPFQPSIEGLQVNDFPYDSGFVPEGSSFQVKVTAGISDELGLLLPGDGSYEWDGGQLTLIGEPDMGVIDYTVLANTEVVLKGSLFGQDFEFNVIEDAFNGEPLVIPIPATDNFTPYLLPGSPDAPTDLAEVFGFEAFSVPFSFFGVDGSITLDVELELFGVAYKTNTIDIQTVDGGPVEATLTAEGEAVDVALALPPAGETTPAWGTVHGDVGVVATLRFIPTAEWGGFSLSEELEVPFPISEGTLVDFEPEQMDFPAPAAPDPTDTDTDTDGATTDDSTTDDATTDAPTTDDSSSASDSSSDATTDDSTDGGTTAGPGTTSDPDTDSSTGGADEDEGCGCSASGGSAPVGVGLASLGLLGLTRRRRAR
;
A
#
# COMPACT_ATOMS: atom_id res chain seq x y z
N MET A 1 -22.49 -94.12 24.39
CA MET A 1 -22.98 -92.75 24.60
C MET A 1 -21.89 -91.83 24.03
N ARG A 2 -21.79 -91.69 22.71
CA ARG A 2 -22.49 -90.75 21.80
C ARG A 2 -22.25 -89.27 22.17
N HIS A 3 -21.40 -88.67 21.33
CA HIS A 3 -21.19 -87.24 21.08
C HIS A 3 -22.50 -86.46 20.97
N ASP A 4 -22.45 -85.15 21.28
CA ASP A 4 -22.77 -84.14 20.26
C ASP A 4 -22.33 -82.72 20.66
N HIS A 5 -21.63 -82.09 19.72
CA HIS A 5 -21.33 -80.67 19.61
C HIS A 5 -22.60 -79.89 19.27
N ARG A 6 -22.81 -78.71 19.89
CA ARG A 6 -23.53 -77.60 19.25
C ARG A 6 -22.93 -76.26 19.63
N SER A 7 -22.18 -75.72 18.67
CA SER A 7 -21.74 -74.33 18.57
C SER A 7 -22.96 -73.43 18.35
N LEU A 8 -23.08 -72.36 19.12
CA LEU A 8 -24.08 -71.31 18.91
C LEU A 8 -23.34 -70.00 18.70
N LEU A 9 -23.14 -69.67 17.41
CA LEU A 9 -22.48 -68.47 16.93
C LEU A 9 -23.55 -67.38 16.82
N LEU A 10 -23.50 -66.40 17.73
CA LEU A 10 -24.47 -65.32 17.85
C LEU A 10 -23.93 -64.14 17.02
N VAL A 11 -24.46 -63.98 15.80
CA VAL A 11 -24.16 -62.85 14.91
C VAL A 11 -25.01 -61.66 15.37
N ALA A 12 -24.39 -60.70 16.06
CA ALA A 12 -25.00 -59.41 16.35
C ALA A 12 -24.83 -58.50 15.12
N GLY A 13 -25.88 -58.38 14.31
CA GLY A 13 -25.94 -57.40 13.22
C GLY A 13 -26.16 -56.00 13.79
N ALA A 14 -25.10 -55.19 13.81
CA ALA A 14 -25.19 -53.76 14.06
C ALA A 14 -25.74 -53.08 12.80
N VAL A 15 -27.03 -52.71 12.83
CA VAL A 15 -27.62 -51.80 11.83
C VAL A 15 -27.08 -50.40 12.13
N LEU A 16 -26.01 -50.02 11.43
CA LEU A 16 -25.51 -48.66 11.38
C LEU A 16 -26.44 -47.90 10.42
N CYS A 17 -27.56 -47.38 10.91
CA CYS A 17 -28.32 -46.36 10.18
C CYS A 17 -27.42 -45.12 10.09
N GLY A 18 -26.76 -44.95 8.95
CA GLY A 18 -26.08 -43.72 8.59
C GLY A 18 -27.12 -42.60 8.52
N LEU A 19 -27.17 -41.78 9.56
CA LEU A 19 -27.71 -40.43 9.50
C LEU A 19 -26.83 -39.66 8.52
N ALA A 20 -27.15 -39.72 7.24
CA ALA A 20 -26.70 -38.71 6.29
C ALA A 20 -27.35 -37.41 6.73
N LEU A 21 -26.62 -36.61 7.50
CA LEU A 21 -27.02 -35.22 7.73
C LEU A 21 -27.10 -34.57 6.34
N PRO A 22 -28.18 -33.83 6.04
CA PRO A 22 -28.24 -33.10 4.78
C PRO A 22 -27.01 -32.21 4.71
N ALA A 23 -26.25 -32.32 3.61
CA ALA A 23 -25.22 -31.36 3.31
C ALA A 23 -25.92 -30.01 3.14
N VAL A 24 -25.79 -29.14 4.13
CA VAL A 24 -26.22 -27.75 3.99
C VAL A 24 -25.26 -27.16 2.96
N ALA A 25 -25.76 -26.85 1.77
CA ALA A 25 -24.98 -26.14 0.77
C ALA A 25 -24.65 -24.77 1.37
N GLN A 26 -23.38 -24.58 1.73
CA GLN A 26 -22.92 -23.29 2.24
C GLN A 26 -22.85 -22.32 1.07
N ALA A 27 -23.38 -21.11 1.25
CA ALA A 27 -23.23 -20.06 0.26
C ALA A 27 -21.73 -19.72 0.16
N ALA A 28 -21.21 -19.62 -1.07
CA ALA A 28 -19.86 -19.12 -1.25
C ALA A 28 -19.79 -17.66 -0.78
N PRO A 29 -18.67 -17.22 -0.16
CA PRO A 29 -18.45 -15.81 0.11
C PRO A 29 -18.56 -14.99 -1.17
N THR A 30 -19.04 -13.76 -1.03
CA THR A 30 -19.17 -12.82 -2.14
C THR A 30 -18.24 -11.65 -1.91
N GLU A 31 -17.59 -11.22 -2.98
CA GLU A 31 -16.59 -10.16 -2.93
C GLU A 31 -17.16 -8.85 -3.47
N ALA A 32 -16.70 -7.74 -2.90
CA ALA A 32 -16.98 -6.39 -3.37
C ALA A 32 -15.71 -5.54 -3.22
N PRO A 33 -15.38 -4.67 -4.20
CA PRO A 33 -14.19 -3.83 -4.10
C PRO A 33 -14.33 -2.82 -2.96
N PHE A 34 -13.21 -2.53 -2.29
CA PHE A 34 -13.09 -1.49 -1.27
C PHE A 34 -11.78 -0.73 -1.50
N GLN A 35 -11.88 0.49 -2.04
CA GLN A 35 -10.73 1.26 -2.55
C GLN A 35 -10.76 2.73 -2.10
N PRO A 36 -10.82 3.02 -0.79
CA PRO A 36 -10.83 4.38 -0.30
C PRO A 36 -9.55 5.11 -0.73
N SER A 37 -9.73 6.37 -1.11
CA SER A 37 -8.65 7.25 -1.50
C SER A 37 -8.80 8.63 -0.87
N ILE A 38 -7.68 9.33 -0.74
CA ILE A 38 -7.63 10.74 -0.38
C ILE A 38 -6.54 11.39 -1.22
N GLU A 39 -6.80 12.59 -1.72
CA GLU A 39 -5.86 13.37 -2.51
C GLU A 39 -5.70 14.76 -1.90
N GLY A 40 -4.49 15.31 -1.94
CA GLY A 40 -4.22 16.68 -1.51
C GLY A 40 -4.43 16.94 -0.03
N LEU A 41 -4.23 15.93 0.84
CA LEU A 41 -4.27 16.14 2.28
C LEU A 41 -3.04 16.96 2.69
N GLN A 42 -3.27 18.19 3.12
CA GLN A 42 -2.21 19.05 3.64
C GLN A 42 -1.80 18.60 5.05
N VAL A 43 -0.56 18.12 5.24
CA VAL A 43 -0.08 17.61 6.54
C VAL A 43 0.59 18.73 7.34
N ASN A 44 1.39 19.55 6.69
CA ASN A 44 2.10 20.70 7.24
C ASN A 44 1.94 21.93 6.34
N ASP A 45 1.88 23.10 6.99
CA ASP A 45 1.98 24.41 6.36
C ASP A 45 2.72 25.34 7.33
N PHE A 46 3.90 25.80 6.94
CA PHE A 46 4.70 26.67 7.79
C PHE A 46 5.58 27.65 6.99
N PRO A 47 5.77 28.87 7.52
CA PRO A 47 6.70 29.82 6.96
C PRO A 47 8.13 29.55 7.46
N TYR A 48 9.11 29.81 6.59
CA TYR A 48 10.53 29.84 6.89
C TYR A 48 11.14 31.19 6.52
N ASP A 49 12.01 31.71 7.39
CA ASP A 49 12.81 32.91 7.17
C ASP A 49 14.21 32.68 7.76
N SER A 50 15.19 32.53 6.89
CA SER A 50 16.60 32.36 7.29
C SER A 50 17.21 33.61 7.94
N GLY A 51 16.56 34.76 7.83
CA GLY A 51 17.21 36.06 8.06
C GLY A 51 18.29 36.33 7.02
N PHE A 52 19.10 37.37 7.26
CA PHE A 52 20.26 37.61 6.40
C PHE A 52 21.49 36.85 6.91
N VAL A 53 22.07 36.05 6.04
CA VAL A 53 23.21 35.18 6.32
C VAL A 53 24.35 35.41 5.32
N PRO A 54 25.62 35.46 5.77
CA PRO A 54 26.05 35.48 7.16
C PRO A 54 25.76 36.85 7.78
N GLU A 55 25.26 36.87 9.01
CA GLU A 55 24.91 38.12 9.68
C GLU A 55 26.12 39.08 9.76
N GLY A 56 25.93 40.33 9.34
CA GLY A 56 26.96 41.36 9.39
C GLY A 56 28.02 41.32 8.28
N SER A 57 27.92 40.38 7.34
CA SER A 57 28.77 40.35 6.13
C SER A 57 28.49 41.55 5.21
N SER A 58 29.46 41.95 4.37
CA SER A 58 29.25 42.95 3.32
C SER A 58 28.43 42.42 2.14
N PHE A 59 28.20 41.11 2.09
CA PHE A 59 27.37 40.42 1.10
C PHE A 59 26.62 39.30 1.82
N GLN A 60 25.29 39.35 1.78
CA GLN A 60 24.37 38.53 2.55
C GLN A 60 23.26 38.04 1.63
N VAL A 61 22.73 36.86 1.92
CA VAL A 61 21.52 36.33 1.31
C VAL A 61 20.46 36.14 2.38
N LYS A 62 19.20 36.29 2.00
CA LYS A 62 18.04 35.91 2.78
C LYS A 62 17.16 35.04 1.90
N VAL A 63 16.80 33.88 2.42
CA VAL A 63 15.80 32.98 1.84
C VAL A 63 14.57 32.98 2.72
N THR A 64 13.42 33.27 2.12
CA THR A 64 12.08 33.11 2.71
C THR A 64 11.32 32.07 1.93
N ALA A 65 10.62 31.17 2.62
CA ALA A 65 9.82 30.14 1.95
C ALA A 65 8.49 29.95 2.67
N GLY A 66 7.40 29.79 1.92
CA GLY A 66 6.17 29.18 2.40
C GLY A 66 6.20 27.71 2.02
N ILE A 67 6.28 26.82 3.00
CA ILE A 67 6.44 25.39 2.78
C ILE A 67 5.14 24.72 3.18
N SER A 68 4.55 24.01 2.22
CA SER A 68 3.42 23.12 2.46
C SER A 68 3.76 21.75 1.93
N ASP A 69 3.17 20.72 2.50
CA ASP A 69 3.19 19.39 1.91
C ASP A 69 1.77 18.91 1.61
N GLU A 70 1.68 17.96 0.70
CA GLU A 70 0.44 17.33 0.28
C GLU A 70 0.66 15.82 0.26
N LEU A 71 -0.30 15.09 0.81
CA LEU A 71 -0.33 13.64 0.85
C LEU A 71 -1.55 13.14 0.06
N GLY A 72 -1.30 12.18 -0.83
CA GLY A 72 -2.28 11.30 -1.43
C GLY A 72 -2.12 9.88 -0.88
N LEU A 73 -3.24 9.22 -0.61
CA LEU A 73 -3.26 7.79 -0.27
C LEU A 73 -4.31 7.08 -1.11
N LEU A 74 -3.94 5.92 -1.63
CA LEU A 74 -4.85 4.98 -2.31
C LEU A 74 -4.74 3.62 -1.63
N LEU A 75 -5.86 3.05 -1.23
CA LEU A 75 -5.90 1.79 -0.46
C LEU A 75 -6.73 0.73 -1.22
N PRO A 76 -6.24 0.11 -2.29
CA PRO A 76 -7.02 -0.89 -3.00
C PRO A 76 -7.14 -2.20 -2.19
N GLY A 77 -8.30 -2.84 -2.32
CA GLY A 77 -8.54 -4.19 -1.84
C GLY A 77 -10.00 -4.58 -1.99
N ASP A 78 -10.39 -5.63 -1.27
CA ASP A 78 -11.70 -6.24 -1.38
C ASP A 78 -12.29 -6.54 -0.01
N GLY A 79 -13.60 -6.38 0.10
CA GLY A 79 -14.40 -6.99 1.15
C GLY A 79 -14.91 -8.35 0.70
N SER A 80 -14.81 -9.36 1.57
CA SER A 80 -15.37 -10.68 1.40
C SER A 80 -16.44 -10.92 2.46
N TYR A 81 -17.68 -11.14 2.03
CA TYR A 81 -18.82 -11.36 2.92
C TYR A 81 -19.31 -12.81 2.85
N GLU A 82 -19.34 -13.47 4.01
CA GLU A 82 -19.80 -14.85 4.18
C GLU A 82 -21.24 -14.85 4.68
N TRP A 83 -22.17 -15.24 3.80
CA TRP A 83 -23.61 -15.07 4.02
C TRP A 83 -24.20 -15.98 5.10
N ASP A 84 -23.66 -17.18 5.34
CA ASP A 84 -24.24 -18.11 6.31
C ASP A 84 -23.86 -17.73 7.75
N GLY A 85 -22.65 -17.23 7.97
CA GLY A 85 -22.17 -16.74 9.25
C GLY A 85 -22.38 -15.25 9.48
N GLY A 86 -22.66 -14.46 8.43
CA GLY A 86 -22.81 -13.02 8.53
C GLY A 86 -21.50 -12.32 8.88
N GLN A 87 -20.41 -12.74 8.23
CA GLN A 87 -19.06 -12.26 8.54
C GLN A 87 -18.48 -11.47 7.36
N LEU A 88 -17.96 -10.28 7.65
CA LEU A 88 -17.21 -9.47 6.70
C LEU A 88 -15.72 -9.54 7.03
N THR A 89 -14.89 -9.77 6.02
CA THR A 89 -13.43 -9.67 6.10
C THR A 89 -12.95 -8.68 5.05
N LEU A 90 -12.00 -7.80 5.39
CA LEU A 90 -11.34 -6.92 4.42
C LEU A 90 -9.91 -7.41 4.17
N ILE A 91 -9.51 -7.41 2.91
CA ILE A 91 -8.18 -7.86 2.47
C ILE A 91 -7.59 -6.79 1.55
N GLY A 92 -6.40 -6.31 1.89
CA GLY A 92 -5.68 -5.34 1.06
C GLY A 92 -5.05 -6.02 -0.14
N GLU A 93 -5.03 -5.35 -1.29
CA GLU A 93 -4.34 -5.88 -2.45
C GLU A 93 -2.82 -5.74 -2.25
N PRO A 94 -2.04 -6.84 -2.33
CA PRO A 94 -0.62 -6.82 -2.02
C PRO A 94 0.16 -5.83 -2.90
N ASP A 95 0.92 -4.93 -2.27
CA ASP A 95 1.79 -3.92 -2.92
C ASP A 95 1.08 -2.98 -3.91
N MET A 96 -0.25 -2.82 -3.78
CA MET A 96 -1.05 -1.97 -4.67
C MET A 96 -1.52 -0.67 -4.00
N GLY A 97 -1.36 -0.55 -2.68
CA GLY A 97 -1.51 0.73 -1.98
C GLY A 97 -0.47 1.72 -2.43
N VAL A 98 -0.86 2.99 -2.57
CA VAL A 98 0.02 4.06 -3.03
C VAL A 98 0.05 5.16 -1.99
N ILE A 99 1.25 5.62 -1.65
CA ILE A 99 1.50 6.85 -0.88
C ILE A 99 2.16 7.83 -1.83
N ASP A 100 1.50 8.95 -2.10
CA ASP A 100 2.02 10.05 -2.92
C ASP A 100 2.26 11.26 -2.03
N TYR A 101 3.50 11.62 -1.77
CA TYR A 101 3.87 12.75 -0.94
C TYR A 101 4.54 13.83 -1.79
N THR A 102 4.10 15.07 -1.67
CA THR A 102 4.69 16.21 -2.39
C THR A 102 4.98 17.36 -1.44
N VAL A 103 6.22 17.82 -1.39
CA VAL A 103 6.56 19.11 -0.73
C VAL A 103 6.50 20.22 -1.76
N LEU A 104 5.79 21.30 -1.44
CA LEU A 104 5.72 22.53 -2.19
C LEU A 104 6.44 23.64 -1.41
N ALA A 105 7.53 24.15 -1.96
CA ALA A 105 8.22 25.31 -1.41
C ALA A 105 8.01 26.54 -2.30
N ASN A 106 7.30 27.55 -1.78
CA ASN A 106 7.13 28.86 -2.40
C ASN A 106 8.25 29.79 -1.93
N THR A 107 9.31 29.93 -2.73
CA THR A 107 10.57 30.54 -2.28
C THR A 107 10.78 31.95 -2.82
N GLU A 108 11.29 32.82 -1.97
CA GLU A 108 11.78 34.17 -2.27
C GLU A 108 13.24 34.29 -1.79
N VAL A 109 14.09 34.92 -2.61
CA VAL A 109 15.51 35.09 -2.31
C VAL A 109 15.91 36.55 -2.46
N VAL A 110 16.42 37.13 -1.39
CA VAL A 110 16.86 38.52 -1.32
C VAL A 110 18.36 38.58 -1.08
N LEU A 111 19.09 39.23 -1.99
CA LEU A 111 20.49 39.55 -1.81
C LEU A 111 20.66 40.94 -1.23
N LYS A 112 21.59 41.10 -0.30
CA LYS A 112 21.97 42.38 0.29
C LYS A 112 23.47 42.54 0.28
N GLY A 113 23.95 43.71 -0.11
CA GLY A 113 25.37 43.99 -0.01
C GLY A 113 25.71 45.47 0.11
N SER A 114 26.99 45.75 0.34
CA SER A 114 27.53 47.11 0.40
C SER A 114 28.81 47.22 -0.42
N LEU A 115 28.80 48.09 -1.42
CA LEU A 115 29.95 48.35 -2.28
C LEU A 115 30.23 49.85 -2.36
N PHE A 116 31.48 50.24 -2.12
CA PHE A 116 31.89 51.65 -2.08
C PHE A 116 31.04 52.53 -1.12
N GLY A 117 30.52 51.93 -0.05
CA GLY A 117 29.66 52.61 0.92
C GLY A 117 28.22 52.88 0.44
N GLN A 118 27.80 52.24 -0.65
CA GLN A 118 26.41 52.19 -1.08
C GLN A 118 25.84 50.81 -0.80
N ASP A 119 24.75 50.78 -0.05
CA ASP A 119 24.01 49.56 0.23
C ASP A 119 23.03 49.27 -0.90
N PHE A 120 22.89 48.00 -1.26
CA PHE A 120 21.90 47.52 -2.21
C PHE A 120 21.15 46.31 -1.65
N GLU A 121 19.93 46.15 -2.12
CA GLU A 121 19.06 45.01 -1.82
C GLU A 121 18.36 44.63 -3.13
N PHE A 122 18.30 43.34 -3.41
CA PHE A 122 17.82 42.79 -4.68
C PHE A 122 16.98 41.57 -4.42
N ASN A 123 15.73 41.61 -4.86
CA ASN A 123 14.87 40.45 -4.88
C ASN A 123 15.10 39.67 -6.18
N VAL A 124 15.77 38.53 -6.04
CA VAL A 124 16.17 37.69 -7.17
C VAL A 124 14.95 37.13 -7.90
N ILE A 125 13.93 36.72 -7.13
CA ILE A 125 12.77 36.04 -7.69
C ILE A 125 11.83 37.02 -8.37
N GLU A 126 11.65 38.21 -7.80
CA GLU A 126 10.83 39.27 -8.42
C GLU A 126 11.30 39.61 -9.83
N ASP A 127 12.62 39.76 -10.01
CA ASP A 127 13.19 40.16 -11.30
C ASP A 127 13.34 38.99 -12.29
N ALA A 128 13.59 37.76 -11.81
CA ALA A 128 13.75 36.59 -12.68
C ALA A 128 12.42 35.94 -13.10
N PHE A 129 11.42 35.96 -12.23
CA PHE A 129 10.15 35.24 -12.40
C PHE A 129 8.94 36.19 -12.51
N ASN A 130 9.17 37.47 -12.81
CA ASN A 130 8.12 38.50 -12.96
C ASN A 130 7.24 38.65 -11.71
N GLY A 131 7.82 38.50 -10.52
CA GLY A 131 7.08 38.62 -9.25
C GLY A 131 6.34 37.36 -8.80
N GLU A 132 6.38 36.27 -9.57
CA GLU A 132 5.77 35.00 -9.17
C GLU A 132 6.74 34.21 -8.26
N PRO A 133 6.27 33.63 -7.14
CA PRO A 133 7.09 32.76 -6.30
C PRO A 133 7.63 31.57 -7.08
N LEU A 134 8.85 31.14 -6.76
CA LEU A 134 9.34 29.87 -7.26
C LEU A 134 8.64 28.74 -6.51
N VAL A 135 7.88 27.91 -7.23
CA VAL A 135 7.23 26.70 -6.70
C VAL A 135 8.09 25.50 -7.05
N ILE A 136 8.60 24.80 -6.05
CA ILE A 136 9.42 23.60 -6.22
C ILE A 136 8.60 22.40 -5.71
N PRO A 137 8.04 21.57 -6.60
CA PRO A 137 7.38 20.32 -6.22
C PRO A 137 8.41 19.22 -6.02
N ILE A 138 8.35 18.56 -4.87
CA ILE A 138 9.24 17.46 -4.52
C ILE A 138 8.40 16.20 -4.30
N PRO A 139 8.14 15.41 -5.37
CA PRO A 139 7.33 14.22 -5.29
C PRO A 139 8.15 13.05 -4.73
N ALA A 140 7.53 12.28 -3.87
CA ALA A 140 8.02 11.02 -3.34
C ALA A 140 6.86 10.03 -3.31
N THR A 141 7.01 8.88 -3.96
CA THR A 141 5.96 7.88 -4.11
C THR A 141 6.47 6.52 -3.67
N ASP A 142 5.66 5.78 -2.91
CA ASP A 142 5.94 4.38 -2.58
C ASP A 142 4.66 3.54 -2.65
N ASN A 143 4.85 2.22 -2.75
CA ASN A 143 3.78 1.25 -2.70
C ASN A 143 3.78 0.45 -1.39
N PHE A 144 2.61 -0.01 -0.96
CA PHE A 144 2.45 -0.84 0.23
C PHE A 144 1.23 -1.76 0.11
N THR A 145 1.11 -2.74 1.00
CA THR A 145 -0.11 -3.53 1.12
C THR A 145 -1.11 -2.80 2.04
N PRO A 146 -2.32 -2.45 1.59
CA PRO A 146 -3.32 -1.75 2.39
C PRO A 146 -3.91 -2.60 3.52
N TYR A 147 -4.58 -1.93 4.46
CA TYR A 147 -5.31 -2.54 5.58
C TYR A 147 -4.48 -3.43 6.51
N LEU A 148 -3.14 -3.41 6.39
CA LEU A 148 -2.24 -3.99 7.36
C LEU A 148 -2.38 -3.23 8.67
N LEU A 149 -3.14 -3.82 9.60
CA LEU A 149 -3.38 -3.24 10.91
C LEU A 149 -2.15 -3.46 11.82
N PRO A 150 -1.95 -2.61 12.85
CA PRO A 150 -0.81 -2.67 13.75
C PRO A 150 -0.46 -4.09 14.23
N GLY A 151 0.79 -4.50 14.01
CA GLY A 151 1.31 -5.80 14.44
C GLY A 151 1.57 -6.80 13.31
N SER A 152 1.17 -6.49 12.07
CA SER A 152 1.60 -7.24 10.89
C SER A 152 3.11 -7.04 10.65
N PRO A 153 3.89 -8.11 10.36
CA PRO A 153 5.32 -7.99 10.05
C PRO A 153 5.57 -7.29 8.70
N ASP A 154 4.57 -7.25 7.84
CA ASP A 154 4.61 -6.62 6.52
C ASP A 154 4.08 -5.18 6.56
N ALA A 155 3.89 -4.63 7.78
CA ALA A 155 3.37 -3.28 8.01
C ALA A 155 4.06 -2.22 7.13
N PRO A 156 3.30 -1.18 6.71
CA PRO A 156 3.70 -0.23 5.66
C PRO A 156 5.12 0.31 5.80
N THR A 157 5.77 0.44 4.65
CA THR A 157 7.16 0.82 4.44
C THR A 157 7.44 2.26 4.84
N ASP A 158 8.59 2.52 5.46
CA ASP A 158 9.11 3.87 5.65
C ASP A 158 9.70 4.36 4.31
N LEU A 159 9.09 5.39 3.71
CA LEU A 159 9.65 6.05 2.54
C LEU A 159 10.84 6.93 2.97
N ALA A 160 12.06 6.46 2.75
CA ALA A 160 13.29 7.19 3.04
C ALA A 160 14.10 7.43 1.76
N GLU A 161 14.18 8.69 1.31
CA GLU A 161 14.82 9.06 0.05
C GLU A 161 15.41 10.48 0.11
N VAL A 162 16.50 10.71 -0.62
CA VAL A 162 17.12 12.02 -0.78
C VAL A 162 16.86 12.52 -2.19
N PHE A 163 16.16 13.64 -2.30
CA PHE A 163 15.84 14.30 -3.56
C PHE A 163 16.72 15.56 -3.71
N GLY A 164 17.51 15.61 -4.77
CA GLY A 164 18.21 16.82 -5.21
C GLY A 164 17.48 17.46 -6.39
N PHE A 165 17.36 18.79 -6.37
CA PHE A 165 16.75 19.53 -7.47
C PHE A 165 17.81 20.14 -8.38
N GLU A 166 17.46 20.33 -9.66
CA GLU A 166 18.34 21.06 -10.55
C GLU A 166 18.46 22.51 -10.06
N ALA A 167 19.66 22.87 -9.62
CA ALA A 167 19.95 24.22 -9.17
C ALA A 167 19.67 25.22 -10.30
N PHE A 168 18.85 26.24 -10.03
CA PHE A 168 18.58 27.29 -11.02
C PHE A 168 19.50 28.48 -10.77
N SER A 169 19.96 29.10 -11.85
CA SER A 169 20.89 30.23 -11.81
C SER A 169 20.28 31.48 -12.42
N VAL A 170 20.25 32.56 -11.64
CA VAL A 170 19.76 33.88 -12.05
C VAL A 170 20.95 34.84 -12.19
N PRO A 171 21.23 35.38 -13.39
CA PRO A 171 22.23 36.43 -13.55
C PRO A 171 21.67 37.78 -13.07
N PHE A 172 22.53 38.61 -12.51
CA PHE A 172 22.21 39.98 -12.13
C PHE A 172 23.38 40.93 -12.43
N SER A 173 23.13 42.24 -12.50
CA SER A 173 24.18 43.23 -12.77
C SER A 173 23.96 44.50 -11.94
N PHE A 174 24.97 44.87 -11.15
CA PHE A 174 24.95 46.07 -10.31
C PHE A 174 26.16 46.93 -10.58
N PHE A 175 25.92 48.23 -10.81
CA PHE A 175 26.99 49.21 -11.04
C PHE A 175 27.97 48.80 -12.17
N GLY A 176 27.48 48.04 -13.17
CA GLY A 176 28.29 47.53 -14.28
C GLY A 176 29.18 46.34 -13.92
N VAL A 177 28.92 45.69 -12.79
CA VAL A 177 29.56 44.44 -12.36
C VAL A 177 28.51 43.33 -12.40
N ASP A 178 28.77 42.33 -13.23
CA ASP A 178 27.90 41.17 -13.38
C ASP A 178 28.13 40.17 -12.24
N GLY A 179 27.06 39.46 -11.90
CA GLY A 179 27.04 38.39 -10.92
C GLY A 179 25.98 37.35 -11.25
N SER A 180 25.97 36.29 -10.47
CA SER A 180 24.97 35.23 -10.56
C SER A 180 24.64 34.71 -9.17
N ILE A 181 23.39 34.30 -9.00
CA ILE A 181 22.96 33.52 -7.84
C ILE A 181 22.37 32.22 -8.33
N THR A 182 22.82 31.14 -7.72
CA THR A 182 22.32 29.79 -7.88
C THR A 182 21.64 29.40 -6.58
N LEU A 183 20.43 28.87 -6.64
CA LEU A 183 19.80 28.25 -5.49
C LEU A 183 19.67 26.75 -5.77
N ASP A 184 20.38 25.97 -4.98
CA ASP A 184 20.19 24.53 -4.91
C ASP A 184 19.23 24.20 -3.76
N VAL A 185 18.40 23.19 -3.95
CA VAL A 185 17.38 22.76 -3.01
C VAL A 185 17.49 21.25 -2.86
N GLU A 186 17.71 20.79 -1.64
CA GLU A 186 17.79 19.38 -1.30
C GLU A 186 16.68 19.04 -0.29
N LEU A 187 15.91 18.00 -0.55
CA LEU A 187 15.01 17.40 0.44
C LEU A 187 15.55 16.03 0.83
N GLU A 188 15.78 15.85 2.12
CA GLU A 188 16.06 14.56 2.71
C GLU A 188 14.81 14.08 3.45
N LEU A 189 14.14 13.08 2.89
CA LEU A 189 12.99 12.43 3.48
C LEU A 189 13.48 11.25 4.31
N PHE A 190 13.31 11.29 5.63
CA PHE A 190 13.73 10.20 6.51
C PHE A 190 12.65 9.15 6.68
N GLY A 191 11.38 9.52 6.48
CA GLY A 191 10.25 8.63 6.59
C GLY A 191 8.93 9.35 6.32
N VAL A 192 8.14 8.81 5.39
CA VAL A 192 6.68 8.97 5.40
C VAL A 192 6.12 7.60 5.76
N ALA A 193 5.31 7.56 6.80
CA ALA A 193 4.67 6.35 7.28
C ALA A 193 3.17 6.60 7.38
N TYR A 194 2.39 5.75 6.73
CA TYR A 194 0.94 5.69 6.94
C TYR A 194 0.62 4.40 7.68
N LYS A 195 -0.34 4.45 8.60
CA LYS A 195 -0.79 3.28 9.33
C LYS A 195 -2.30 3.31 9.46
N THR A 196 -2.96 2.24 9.01
CA THR A 196 -4.37 2.03 9.33
C THR A 196 -4.53 1.62 10.79
N ASN A 197 -5.45 2.26 11.51
CA ASN A 197 -5.75 1.96 12.91
C ASN A 197 -6.99 1.11 13.04
N THR A 198 -8.07 1.52 12.37
CA THR A 198 -9.38 0.88 12.44
C THR A 198 -10.13 1.06 11.13
N ILE A 199 -11.05 0.13 10.84
CA ILE A 199 -12.00 0.28 9.75
C ILE A 199 -13.41 0.10 10.32
N ASP A 200 -14.23 1.14 10.23
CA ASP A 200 -15.60 1.14 10.73
C ASP A 200 -16.57 0.75 9.61
N ILE A 201 -17.47 -0.19 9.90
CA ILE A 201 -18.44 -0.75 8.96
C ILE A 201 -19.86 -0.34 9.33
N GLN A 202 -20.63 0.08 8.34
CA GLN A 202 -22.03 0.48 8.44
C GLN A 202 -22.87 -0.22 7.36
N THR A 203 -24.14 -0.52 7.62
CA THR A 203 -24.99 -1.33 6.71
C THR A 203 -26.30 -0.64 6.29
N VAL A 204 -26.52 0.58 6.77
CA VAL A 204 -27.68 1.43 6.46
C VAL A 204 -27.14 2.83 6.20
N ASP A 205 -27.59 3.54 5.15
CA ASP A 205 -27.16 4.89 4.70
C ASP A 205 -26.52 5.80 5.79
N GLY A 206 -25.27 5.57 6.20
CA GLY A 206 -24.59 6.36 7.24
C GLY A 206 -25.02 6.13 8.70
N GLY A 207 -25.52 4.93 9.05
CA GLY A 207 -26.02 4.56 10.38
C GLY A 207 -24.94 4.48 11.47
N PRO A 208 -25.29 4.07 12.71
CA PRO A 208 -24.28 3.80 13.74
C PRO A 208 -23.30 2.72 13.25
N VAL A 209 -22.04 2.79 13.69
CA VAL A 209 -21.03 1.77 13.41
C VAL A 209 -21.50 0.43 13.95
N GLU A 210 -21.64 -0.56 13.06
CA GLU A 210 -22.10 -1.91 13.40
C GLU A 210 -20.93 -2.81 13.81
N ALA A 211 -19.77 -2.63 13.17
CA ALA A 211 -18.54 -3.35 13.48
C ALA A 211 -17.29 -2.49 13.22
N THR A 212 -16.19 -2.85 13.88
CA THR A 212 -14.88 -2.22 13.69
C THR A 212 -13.83 -3.32 13.53
N LEU A 213 -13.05 -3.28 12.45
CA LEU A 213 -11.90 -4.17 12.25
C LEU A 213 -10.66 -3.56 12.91
N THR A 214 -9.90 -4.40 13.64
CA THR A 214 -8.69 -3.99 14.39
C THR A 214 -7.46 -4.87 14.13
N ALA A 215 -7.63 -5.99 13.44
CA ALA A 215 -6.55 -6.80 12.89
C ALA A 215 -6.79 -7.17 11.41
N GLU A 216 -5.72 -7.26 10.63
CA GLU A 216 -5.82 -7.64 9.21
C GLU A 216 -6.42 -9.04 9.09
N GLY A 217 -7.34 -9.23 8.13
CA GLY A 217 -8.04 -10.50 7.93
C GLY A 217 -8.97 -10.87 9.09
N GLU A 218 -9.22 -9.96 10.04
CA GLU A 218 -10.23 -10.15 11.07
C GLU A 218 -11.62 -10.23 10.43
N ALA A 219 -12.29 -11.36 10.68
CA ALA A 219 -13.69 -11.51 10.34
C ALA A 219 -14.53 -10.85 11.44
N VAL A 220 -15.34 -9.87 11.06
CA VAL A 220 -16.28 -9.19 11.97
C VAL A 220 -17.71 -9.59 11.67
N ASP A 221 -18.51 -9.80 12.71
CA ASP A 221 -19.92 -10.11 12.57
C ASP A 221 -20.67 -8.85 12.10
N VAL A 222 -21.15 -8.85 10.85
CA VAL A 222 -21.90 -7.76 10.24
C VAL A 222 -23.18 -8.35 9.67
N ALA A 223 -24.32 -7.98 10.25
CA ALA A 223 -25.61 -8.46 9.75
C ALA A 223 -26.09 -7.63 8.57
N LEU A 224 -25.75 -8.05 7.35
CA LEU A 224 -26.33 -7.47 6.14
C LEU A 224 -27.78 -7.94 5.96
N ALA A 225 -28.66 -7.02 5.56
CA ALA A 225 -30.04 -7.36 5.24
C ALA A 225 -30.07 -8.26 4.00
N LEU A 226 -30.63 -9.47 4.11
CA LEU A 226 -30.72 -10.38 2.97
C LEU A 226 -31.67 -9.78 1.91
N PRO A 227 -31.17 -9.37 0.73
CA PRO A 227 -32.01 -8.81 -0.30
C PRO A 227 -32.64 -9.97 -1.10
N PRO A 228 -33.61 -9.70 -1.99
CA PRO A 228 -34.06 -10.68 -2.97
C PRO A 228 -32.89 -11.32 -3.73
N ALA A 229 -33.04 -12.59 -4.12
CA ALA A 229 -32.00 -13.30 -4.87
C ALA A 229 -31.64 -12.55 -6.17
N GLY A 230 -30.35 -12.28 -6.37
CA GLY A 230 -29.84 -11.50 -7.50
C GLY A 230 -29.80 -9.99 -7.30
N GLU A 231 -30.17 -9.48 -6.12
CA GLU A 231 -29.94 -8.08 -5.72
C GLU A 231 -28.66 -7.96 -4.86
N THR A 232 -28.14 -6.75 -4.72
CA THR A 232 -26.97 -6.43 -3.88
C THR A 232 -27.38 -5.82 -2.56
N THR A 233 -26.59 -6.01 -1.51
CA THR A 233 -26.71 -5.29 -0.24
C THR A 233 -25.51 -4.39 -0.05
N PRO A 234 -25.71 -3.08 0.17
CA PRO A 234 -24.61 -2.18 0.42
C PRO A 234 -24.10 -2.32 1.86
N ALA A 235 -22.80 -2.17 2.02
CA ALA A 235 -22.15 -1.81 3.26
C ALA A 235 -21.25 -0.60 2.99
N TRP A 236 -20.98 0.22 3.99
CA TRP A 236 -20.09 1.36 3.89
C TRP A 236 -18.93 1.16 4.85
N GLY A 237 -17.70 1.24 4.34
CA GLY A 237 -16.49 1.16 5.13
C GLY A 237 -15.83 2.54 5.24
N THR A 238 -15.37 2.90 6.44
CA THR A 238 -14.59 4.11 6.69
C THR A 238 -13.25 3.71 7.29
N VAL A 239 -12.15 4.10 6.63
CA VAL A 239 -10.80 3.83 7.11
C VAL A 239 -10.33 4.99 7.97
N HIS A 240 -9.76 4.64 9.12
CA HIS A 240 -9.13 5.58 10.05
C HIS A 240 -7.67 5.20 10.20
N GLY A 241 -6.77 6.16 10.02
CA GLY A 241 -5.33 5.93 10.10
C GLY A 241 -4.57 7.11 10.70
N ASP A 242 -3.27 6.93 10.81
CA ASP A 242 -2.30 7.94 11.24
C ASP A 242 -1.23 8.09 10.17
N VAL A 243 -0.78 9.33 9.97
CA VAL A 243 0.37 9.66 9.14
C VAL A 243 1.49 10.23 10.00
N GLY A 244 2.70 9.72 9.77
CA GLY A 244 3.95 10.26 10.27
C GLY A 244 4.81 10.79 9.13
N VAL A 245 5.39 11.98 9.28
CA VAL A 245 6.35 12.54 8.31
C VAL A 245 7.57 13.09 9.04
N VAL A 246 8.75 12.67 8.60
CA VAL A 246 10.05 13.17 9.04
C VAL A 246 10.86 13.55 7.81
N ALA A 247 11.16 14.83 7.65
CA ALA A 247 11.94 15.36 6.54
C ALA A 247 12.90 16.46 7.01
N THR A 248 13.94 16.73 6.22
CA THR A 248 14.77 17.93 6.32
C THR A 248 14.88 18.55 4.94
N LEU A 249 14.55 19.84 4.84
CA LEU A 249 14.72 20.62 3.62
C LEU A 249 15.96 21.52 3.78
N ARG A 250 16.80 21.61 2.76
CA ARG A 250 17.99 22.46 2.74
C ARG A 250 17.97 23.37 1.51
N PHE A 251 18.23 24.64 1.74
CA PHE A 251 18.48 25.62 0.69
C PHE A 251 19.97 25.95 0.67
N ILE A 252 20.63 25.84 -0.49
CA ILE A 252 22.06 26.14 -0.64
C ILE A 252 22.22 27.29 -1.64
N PRO A 253 21.93 28.55 -1.24
CA PRO A 253 22.21 29.71 -2.08
C PRO A 253 23.72 29.88 -2.28
N THR A 254 24.12 29.93 -3.55
CA THR A 254 25.48 30.25 -3.98
C THR A 254 25.44 31.52 -4.83
N ALA A 255 26.11 32.59 -4.42
CA ALA A 255 26.11 33.84 -5.17
C ALA A 255 27.54 34.33 -5.44
N GLU A 256 27.78 34.80 -6.65
CA GLU A 256 29.05 35.37 -7.09
C GLU A 256 28.82 36.78 -7.65
N TRP A 257 29.62 37.76 -7.22
CA TRP A 257 29.53 39.13 -7.72
C TRP A 257 30.82 39.89 -7.48
N GLY A 258 31.43 40.45 -8.54
CA GLY A 258 32.56 41.38 -8.38
C GLY A 258 33.78 40.83 -7.62
N GLY A 259 33.99 39.51 -7.65
CA GLY A 259 35.04 38.83 -6.89
C GLY A 259 34.66 38.45 -5.46
N PHE A 260 33.46 38.80 -5.02
CA PHE A 260 32.83 38.22 -3.82
C PHE A 260 32.13 36.92 -4.20
N SER A 261 32.23 35.93 -3.33
CA SER A 261 31.44 34.70 -3.40
C SER A 261 30.81 34.42 -2.05
N LEU A 262 29.62 33.82 -2.11
CA LEU A 262 28.83 33.37 -0.97
C LEU A 262 28.34 31.97 -1.30
N SER A 263 28.41 31.06 -0.34
CA SER A 263 27.78 29.76 -0.40
C SER A 263 27.45 29.39 1.03
N GLU A 264 26.17 29.29 1.34
CA GLU A 264 25.67 28.99 2.68
C GLU A 264 24.65 27.86 2.59
N GLU A 265 24.74 26.91 3.49
CA GLU A 265 23.77 25.82 3.63
C GLU A 265 22.75 26.21 4.70
N LEU A 266 21.49 26.33 4.30
CA LEU A 266 20.39 26.77 5.14
C LEU A 266 19.46 25.60 5.40
N GLU A 267 19.59 25.01 6.58
CA GLU A 267 18.71 23.96 7.04
C GLU A 267 17.36 24.55 7.48
N VAL A 268 16.30 24.06 6.86
CA VAL A 268 14.93 24.40 7.23
C VAL A 268 14.46 23.38 8.28
N PRO A 269 14.05 23.84 9.48
CA PRO A 269 13.47 22.96 10.47
C PRO A 269 12.06 22.55 10.03
N PHE A 270 11.97 21.48 9.25
CA PHE A 270 10.68 20.92 8.84
C PHE A 270 9.96 20.38 10.09
N PRO A 271 8.69 20.75 10.34
CA PRO A 271 7.91 20.21 11.43
C PRO A 271 7.77 18.71 11.28
N ILE A 272 8.14 17.98 12.34
CA ILE A 272 7.83 16.55 12.40
C ILE A 272 6.33 16.43 12.67
N SER A 273 5.62 15.76 11.77
CA SER A 273 4.23 15.37 11.98
C SER A 273 4.23 13.96 12.55
N GLU A 274 3.92 13.79 13.82
CA GLU A 274 3.74 12.47 14.43
C GLU A 274 2.24 12.20 14.65
N GLY A 275 1.68 11.22 13.93
CA GLY A 275 0.33 10.73 14.20
C GLY A 275 -0.78 11.70 13.80
N THR A 276 -0.64 12.36 12.65
CA THR A 276 -1.73 13.14 12.07
C THR A 276 -2.84 12.18 11.66
N LEU A 277 -3.99 12.29 12.31
CA LEU A 277 -5.16 11.45 12.04
C LEU A 277 -5.68 11.71 10.62
N VAL A 278 -5.94 10.62 9.90
CA VAL A 278 -6.53 10.64 8.57
C VAL A 278 -7.80 9.81 8.58
N ASP A 279 -8.90 10.47 8.23
CA ASP A 279 -10.22 9.85 8.09
C ASP A 279 -10.60 9.89 6.61
N PHE A 280 -10.80 8.70 6.02
CA PHE A 280 -11.27 8.59 4.64
C PHE A 280 -12.77 8.85 4.55
N GLU A 281 -13.26 9.22 3.37
CA GLU A 281 -14.71 9.22 3.14
C GLU A 281 -15.27 7.79 3.15
N PRO A 282 -16.52 7.56 3.59
CA PRO A 282 -17.12 6.23 3.55
C PRO A 282 -17.26 5.71 2.11
N GLU A 283 -16.66 4.55 1.83
CA GLU A 283 -16.71 3.87 0.54
C GLU A 283 -17.76 2.75 0.58
N GLN A 284 -18.59 2.66 -0.46
CA GLN A 284 -19.65 1.67 -0.55
C GLN A 284 -19.14 0.36 -1.16
N MET A 285 -19.42 -0.75 -0.49
CA MET A 285 -19.22 -2.12 -0.95
C MET A 285 -20.58 -2.76 -1.26
N ASP A 286 -20.77 -3.23 -2.50
CA ASP A 286 -22.02 -3.87 -2.93
C ASP A 286 -21.87 -5.40 -2.98
N PHE A 287 -22.42 -6.08 -1.98
CA PHE A 287 -22.35 -7.54 -1.91
C PHE A 287 -23.53 -8.18 -2.63
N PRO A 288 -23.31 -8.94 -3.73
CA PRO A 288 -24.39 -9.65 -4.40
C PRO A 288 -24.92 -10.78 -3.51
N ALA A 289 -26.24 -10.89 -3.35
CA ALA A 289 -26.82 -12.00 -2.61
C ALA A 289 -26.64 -13.33 -3.34
N PRO A 290 -26.46 -14.44 -2.60
CA PRO A 290 -26.36 -15.75 -3.21
C PRO A 290 -27.63 -16.06 -3.99
N ALA A 291 -27.48 -16.75 -5.12
CA ALA A 291 -28.63 -17.22 -5.88
C ALA A 291 -29.53 -18.07 -4.97
N ALA A 292 -30.85 -17.90 -5.12
CA ALA A 292 -31.79 -18.80 -4.46
C ALA A 292 -31.44 -20.24 -4.87
N PRO A 293 -31.48 -21.20 -3.94
CA PRO A 293 -31.28 -22.60 -4.31
C PRO A 293 -32.23 -22.92 -5.45
N ASP A 294 -31.70 -23.48 -6.54
CA ASP A 294 -32.54 -23.95 -7.62
C ASP A 294 -33.64 -24.81 -6.98
N PRO A 295 -34.92 -24.59 -7.31
CA PRO A 295 -35.97 -25.49 -6.90
C PRO A 295 -35.73 -26.79 -7.67
N THR A 296 -34.73 -27.57 -7.26
CA THR A 296 -34.43 -28.84 -7.90
C THR A 296 -35.67 -29.65 -7.73
N ASP A 297 -36.21 -30.06 -8.87
CA ASP A 297 -37.35 -30.93 -9.01
C ASP A 297 -37.29 -31.94 -7.90
N THR A 298 -38.19 -31.78 -6.92
CA THR A 298 -38.51 -32.86 -6.02
C THR A 298 -39.28 -33.86 -6.89
N ASP A 299 -38.57 -34.48 -7.83
CA ASP A 299 -38.92 -35.76 -8.40
C ASP A 299 -38.81 -36.72 -7.21
N THR A 300 -39.87 -36.69 -6.40
CA THR A 300 -40.44 -37.87 -5.79
C THR A 300 -40.70 -38.88 -6.90
N ASP A 301 -39.62 -39.49 -7.40
CA ASP A 301 -39.65 -40.84 -7.96
C ASP A 301 -40.05 -41.76 -6.80
N THR A 302 -41.35 -41.72 -6.55
CA THR A 302 -42.09 -42.68 -5.77
C THR A 302 -41.97 -43.98 -6.54
N ASP A 303 -41.14 -44.88 -6.04
CA ASP A 303 -40.93 -46.26 -6.50
C ASP A 303 -42.19 -46.89 -7.11
N GLY A 304 -42.37 -46.70 -8.40
CA GLY A 304 -43.33 -47.38 -9.25
C GLY A 304 -42.70 -48.65 -9.77
N ALA A 305 -42.68 -49.69 -8.94
CA ALA A 305 -42.29 -51.03 -9.35
C ALA A 305 -43.12 -51.53 -10.55
N THR A 306 -42.52 -51.62 -11.73
CA THR A 306 -42.98 -52.51 -12.81
C THR A 306 -41.80 -53.11 -13.59
N THR A 307 -41.36 -54.27 -13.10
CA THR A 307 -41.20 -55.56 -13.80
C THR A 307 -41.07 -55.62 -15.33
N ASP A 308 -40.08 -56.42 -15.76
CA ASP A 308 -39.89 -57.17 -17.03
C ASP A 308 -39.62 -56.39 -18.33
N ASP A 309 -38.88 -56.86 -19.33
CA ASP A 309 -37.98 -57.98 -19.62
C ASP A 309 -37.65 -57.77 -21.13
N SER A 310 -36.39 -57.99 -21.56
CA SER A 310 -36.01 -58.56 -22.88
C SER A 310 -34.62 -58.10 -23.37
N THR A 311 -33.72 -59.08 -23.28
CA THR A 311 -32.57 -59.42 -24.13
C THR A 311 -32.51 -58.85 -25.56
N THR A 312 -31.30 -58.56 -26.07
CA THR A 312 -30.61 -59.30 -27.16
C THR A 312 -29.26 -58.62 -27.53
N ASP A 313 -28.17 -59.40 -27.44
CA ASP A 313 -26.99 -59.59 -28.32
C ASP A 313 -26.72 -58.59 -29.48
N ASP A 314 -25.52 -58.38 -30.04
CA ASP A 314 -24.21 -59.02 -29.99
C ASP A 314 -23.18 -58.13 -30.75
N ALA A 315 -21.90 -58.46 -30.56
CA ALA A 315 -20.81 -58.45 -31.55
C ALA A 315 -20.07 -57.15 -31.98
N THR A 316 -18.80 -57.09 -31.51
CA THR A 316 -17.52 -56.93 -32.27
C THR A 316 -17.30 -55.67 -33.14
N THR A 317 -16.17 -54.94 -33.09
CA THR A 317 -14.89 -55.32 -33.74
C THR A 317 -13.87 -54.15 -33.62
N ASP A 318 -12.60 -54.50 -33.39
CA ASP A 318 -11.29 -53.85 -33.72
C ASP A 318 -10.90 -52.41 -33.33
N ALA A 319 -9.76 -52.35 -32.62
CA ALA A 319 -8.73 -51.31 -32.70
C ALA A 319 -7.61 -51.78 -33.67
N PRO A 320 -6.47 -51.08 -33.91
CA PRO A 320 -6.12 -49.66 -33.74
C PRO A 320 -5.50 -49.04 -35.02
N THR A 321 -5.38 -47.70 -35.14
CA THR A 321 -4.27 -47.05 -35.88
C THR A 321 -3.96 -45.66 -35.34
N THR A 322 -2.69 -45.49 -34.98
CA THR A 322 -1.92 -44.27 -34.82
C THR A 322 -1.92 -43.44 -36.10
N ASP A 323 -1.91 -42.11 -36.01
CA ASP A 323 -0.96 -41.27 -36.76
C ASP A 323 -0.94 -39.83 -36.22
N ASP A 324 0.30 -39.38 -35.97
CA ASP A 324 0.75 -38.01 -35.74
C ASP A 324 0.29 -37.07 -36.86
N SER A 325 -0.07 -35.83 -36.49
CA SER A 325 0.28 -34.63 -37.28
C SER A 325 0.00 -33.35 -36.48
N SER A 326 1.08 -32.81 -35.93
CA SER A 326 1.26 -31.40 -35.59
C SER A 326 0.98 -30.47 -36.78
N SER A 327 0.27 -29.36 -36.56
CA SER A 327 0.36 -28.17 -37.43
C SER A 327 -0.01 -26.92 -36.61
N ALA A 328 1.00 -26.10 -36.35
CA ALA A 328 0.86 -24.72 -35.94
C ALA A 328 0.13 -23.92 -37.03
N SER A 329 -0.63 -22.89 -36.63
CA SER A 329 -1.22 -21.93 -37.54
C SER A 329 -1.16 -20.55 -36.90
N ASP A 330 -0.02 -19.91 -37.09
CA ASP A 330 0.18 -18.47 -36.91
C ASP A 330 -0.83 -17.72 -37.79
N SER A 331 -1.60 -16.81 -37.18
CA SER A 331 -2.44 -15.85 -37.89
C SER A 331 -1.86 -14.46 -37.71
N SER A 332 -0.98 -14.09 -38.64
CA SER A 332 -0.49 -12.74 -38.88
C SER A 332 -1.55 -11.95 -39.65
N SER A 333 -2.14 -10.95 -39.00
CA SER A 333 -3.00 -9.94 -39.64
C SER A 333 -2.15 -8.76 -40.09
N ASP A 334 -1.90 -8.74 -41.40
CA ASP A 334 -1.31 -7.64 -42.15
C ASP A 334 -2.39 -6.58 -42.42
N ALA A 335 -2.15 -5.34 -42.02
CA ALA A 335 -2.95 -4.18 -42.39
C ALA A 335 -2.03 -3.02 -42.74
N THR A 336 -1.76 -2.93 -44.04
CA THR A 336 -1.09 -1.82 -44.73
C THR A 336 -1.91 -0.53 -44.63
N THR A 337 -1.29 0.59 -44.27
CA THR A 337 -1.57 1.90 -44.89
C THR A 337 -0.31 2.77 -44.86
N ASP A 338 0.21 3.01 -46.08
CA ASP A 338 1.10 4.12 -46.46
C ASP A 338 0.57 5.48 -45.97
N ASP A 339 1.43 6.37 -45.49
CA ASP A 339 1.86 7.52 -46.33
C ASP A 339 3.06 8.29 -45.72
N SER A 340 4.11 8.29 -46.52
CA SER A 340 5.23 9.21 -46.74
C SER A 340 5.19 10.63 -46.14
N THR A 341 6.31 11.06 -45.54
CA THR A 341 7.27 12.07 -46.08
C THR A 341 8.31 12.38 -44.98
N ASP A 342 9.57 11.95 -45.12
CA ASP A 342 10.68 12.52 -45.91
C ASP A 342 11.24 13.83 -45.34
N GLY A 343 12.56 13.82 -45.08
CA GLY A 343 13.37 15.04 -44.99
C GLY A 343 14.32 15.13 -43.79
N GLY A 344 15.58 14.69 -43.97
CA GLY A 344 16.71 15.42 -43.36
C GLY A 344 17.77 14.59 -42.66
N THR A 345 18.60 13.93 -43.45
CA THR A 345 19.89 13.35 -43.06
C THR A 345 20.91 14.42 -42.64
N THR A 346 21.70 14.15 -41.61
CA THR A 346 23.13 14.46 -41.63
C THR A 346 23.90 13.42 -40.82
N ALA A 347 24.84 12.80 -41.52
CA ALA A 347 25.72 11.75 -41.06
C ALA A 347 26.99 12.31 -40.42
N GLY A 348 27.59 11.56 -39.50
CA GLY A 348 29.03 11.65 -39.24
C GLY A 348 29.46 11.12 -37.86
N PRO A 349 30.64 10.47 -37.72
CA PRO A 349 30.77 9.23 -36.97
C PRO A 349 31.83 9.23 -35.85
N GLY A 350 31.84 8.16 -35.05
CA GLY A 350 32.95 7.75 -34.18
C GLY A 350 32.59 7.81 -32.70
N THR A 351 33.03 6.92 -31.81
CA THR A 351 34.01 5.83 -31.86
C THR A 351 33.73 4.90 -30.68
N THR A 352 33.95 3.60 -30.92
CA THR A 352 34.08 2.52 -29.94
C THR A 352 35.04 2.84 -28.80
N SER A 353 34.68 2.54 -27.56
CA SER A 353 35.60 2.13 -26.48
C SER A 353 34.81 1.52 -25.32
N ASP A 354 34.80 0.18 -25.27
CA ASP A 354 34.76 -0.58 -24.02
C ASP A 354 35.95 -0.15 -23.13
N PRO A 355 35.82 -0.33 -21.81
CA PRO A 355 36.66 -1.37 -21.25
C PRO A 355 35.96 -2.24 -20.20
N ASP A 356 36.11 -3.54 -20.43
CA ASP A 356 36.20 -4.57 -19.40
C ASP A 356 37.09 -4.12 -18.24
N THR A 357 36.60 -4.26 -17.01
CA THR A 357 37.45 -4.25 -15.81
C THR A 357 37.22 -5.53 -15.03
N ASP A 358 37.93 -6.57 -15.49
CA ASP A 358 38.30 -7.71 -14.66
C ASP A 358 39.38 -7.27 -13.66
N SER A 359 39.12 -7.43 -12.36
CA SER A 359 40.21 -7.59 -11.39
C SER A 359 39.85 -8.67 -10.38
N SER A 360 40.44 -9.84 -10.60
CA SER A 360 40.58 -10.92 -9.64
C SER A 360 42.05 -11.01 -9.24
N THR A 361 42.33 -10.94 -7.93
CA THR A 361 43.50 -11.45 -7.19
C THR A 361 43.37 -10.94 -5.75
N GLY A 362 43.45 -11.71 -4.67
CA GLY A 362 43.79 -13.11 -4.48
C GLY A 362 44.42 -13.28 -3.09
N GLY A 363 43.89 -14.23 -2.31
CA GLY A 363 44.54 -14.93 -1.18
C GLY A 363 44.59 -14.21 0.17
N ALA A 364 44.65 -14.89 1.32
CA ALA A 364 44.48 -16.30 1.70
C ALA A 364 44.69 -16.35 3.24
N ASP A 365 44.15 -17.41 3.87
CA ASP A 365 44.59 -18.05 5.13
C ASP A 365 44.17 -17.39 6.46
N GLU A 366 43.23 -17.98 7.20
CA GLU A 366 43.34 -19.12 8.16
C GLU A 366 43.54 -18.60 9.60
N ASP A 367 42.56 -18.82 10.48
CA ASP A 367 42.75 -19.54 11.76
C ASP A 367 41.60 -19.36 12.79
N GLU A 368 41.07 -20.52 13.19
CA GLU A 368 40.78 -20.94 14.58
C GLU A 368 39.69 -20.23 15.41
N GLY A 369 38.49 -20.85 15.41
CA GLY A 369 38.01 -21.69 16.51
C GLY A 369 38.08 -21.22 17.99
N CYS A 370 36.94 -21.43 18.66
CA CYS A 370 36.70 -21.76 20.09
C CYS A 370 35.90 -20.73 20.88
N GLY A 371 34.66 -21.12 21.19
CA GLY A 371 33.89 -20.53 22.28
C GLY A 371 34.43 -20.92 23.66
N CYS A 372 34.07 -20.12 24.66
CA CYS A 372 33.81 -20.54 26.04
C CYS A 372 33.01 -19.44 26.75
N SER A 373 31.78 -19.80 27.08
CA SER A 373 31.01 -19.43 28.28
C SER A 373 31.66 -18.52 29.33
N ALA A 374 30.90 -17.51 29.77
CA ALA A 374 30.91 -17.03 31.16
C ALA A 374 29.49 -17.08 31.74
N SER A 375 29.27 -18.10 32.57
CA SER A 375 28.46 -18.05 33.80
C SER A 375 28.70 -16.74 34.57
N GLY A 376 27.80 -16.17 35.36
CA GLY A 376 26.58 -16.65 35.99
C GLY A 376 26.26 -15.67 37.12
N GLY A 377 24.97 -15.50 37.43
CA GLY A 377 24.51 -14.63 38.51
C GLY A 377 23.08 -15.01 38.90
N SER A 378 22.96 -16.12 39.63
CA SER A 378 21.71 -16.69 40.11
C SER A 378 21.09 -15.84 41.23
N ALA A 379 19.78 -15.59 41.14
CA ALA A 379 18.89 -15.57 42.29
C ALA A 379 17.50 -16.12 41.87
N PRO A 380 16.96 -17.14 42.57
CA PRO A 380 15.71 -17.80 42.23
C PRO A 380 14.51 -17.23 43.03
N VAL A 381 13.33 -17.81 42.81
CA VAL A 381 12.02 -17.66 43.51
C VAL A 381 11.06 -16.74 42.74
N GLY A 382 9.88 -17.18 42.27
CA GLY A 382 9.16 -18.41 42.55
C GLY A 382 8.00 -18.65 41.59
N VAL A 383 7.65 -19.93 41.53
CA VAL A 383 6.44 -20.52 40.97
C VAL A 383 5.21 -19.99 41.70
N GLY A 384 4.14 -19.62 40.98
CA GLY A 384 2.82 -19.49 41.60
C GLY A 384 1.72 -18.87 40.73
N LEU A 385 0.80 -19.73 40.27
CA LEU A 385 -0.66 -19.53 40.12
C LEU A 385 -1.10 -18.53 39.02
N ALA A 386 -1.63 -18.94 37.86
CA ALA A 386 -2.80 -19.79 37.59
C ALA A 386 -4.07 -19.37 38.36
N SER A 387 -5.10 -19.01 37.57
CA SER A 387 -6.55 -19.02 37.86
C SER A 387 -7.12 -18.01 38.86
N LEU A 388 -7.91 -17.06 38.34
CA LEU A 388 -9.16 -16.48 38.90
C LEU A 388 -9.59 -15.31 37.99
N GLY A 389 -10.63 -15.44 37.18
CA GLY A 389 -11.95 -14.98 37.63
C GLY A 389 -12.97 -14.89 36.49
N LEU A 390 -13.46 -16.04 36.04
CA LEU A 390 -14.72 -16.18 35.31
C LEU A 390 -15.84 -16.32 36.35
N LEU A 391 -16.50 -15.21 36.72
CA LEU A 391 -17.76 -15.20 37.49
C LEU A 391 -18.32 -13.77 37.52
N GLY A 392 -19.31 -13.50 36.67
CA GLY A 392 -19.97 -12.19 36.64
C GLY A 392 -21.23 -12.08 35.81
N LEU A 393 -21.95 -13.19 35.55
CA LEU A 393 -23.29 -13.14 34.99
C LEU A 393 -24.33 -12.95 36.10
N THR A 394 -25.29 -12.07 35.80
CA THR A 394 -26.66 -11.93 36.33
C THR A 394 -26.97 -10.80 37.33
N ARG A 395 -28.08 -10.10 36.98
CA ARG A 395 -28.93 -9.17 37.73
C ARG A 395 -28.58 -7.67 37.69
N ARG A 396 -29.30 -6.95 36.81
CA ARG A 396 -30.30 -6.00 37.31
C ARG A 396 -31.45 -5.72 36.33
N ARG A 397 -32.64 -6.15 36.76
CA ARG A 397 -33.95 -5.69 36.30
C ARG A 397 -34.22 -4.28 36.84
N ARG A 398 -34.78 -3.43 35.98
CA ARG A 398 -36.00 -2.58 36.16
C ARG A 398 -36.10 -1.64 37.39
N ALA A 399 -35.99 -0.34 37.12
CA ALA A 399 -36.78 0.80 37.63
C ALA A 399 -36.25 2.04 36.88
N ARG A 400 -36.99 2.86 36.14
CA ARG A 400 -38.37 3.36 36.23
C ARG A 400 -38.99 3.48 34.85
#